data_AF-A0A849PLM3-F1
#
_entry.id   AF-A0A849PLM3-F1
#
_cell.length_a   1.000
_cell.length_b   1.000
_cell.length_c   1.000
_cell.angle_alpha   90.00
_cell.angle_beta   90.00
_cell.angle_gamma   90.00
#
_symmetry.space_group_name_H-M   'P 1'
#
loop_
_entity.id
_entity.type
_entity.pdbx_description
1 polymer ?
#
loop_
_entity_poly.entity_id
_entity_poly.type
_entity_poly.pdbx_seq_one_letter_code
_entity_poly.pdbx_strand_id
1 'polypeptide(L)'
;MRKRIYYHFPPGDVHFEQKYRYYEDLPYLVRTMTELDGKHEMFTTESPDRRGDTTKAKREIAVYLVENNLDFAHLSPTSVDAVLVGIESDGMLDFKISLKYSRLDEKYKMIAFTGDDYLVRMHLDGDLLTLAVHLNSGPGRTECRQVASTIVEALRQGTA
;
A
#
# COMPACT_ATOMS: atom_id res chain seq x y z
N MET A 1 22.87 -17.39 -2.02
CA MET A 1 21.72 -18.21 -1.57
C MET A 1 20.48 -17.34 -1.68
N ARG A 2 19.52 -17.69 -2.55
CA ARG A 2 18.27 -16.94 -2.74
C ARG A 2 17.44 -16.95 -1.45
N LYS A 3 17.48 -15.88 -0.68
CA LYS A 3 16.45 -15.63 0.35
C LYS A 3 15.19 -15.24 -0.42
N ARG A 4 14.25 -16.18 -0.56
CA ARG A 4 12.93 -15.94 -1.14
C ARG A 4 12.18 -14.99 -0.20
N ILE A 5 11.92 -13.76 -0.63
CA ILE A 5 11.32 -12.63 0.12
C ILE A 5 9.80 -12.62 -0.10
N TYR A 6 9.09 -13.71 0.22
CA TYR A 6 7.66 -13.79 -0.10
C TYR A 6 6.83 -14.12 1.14
N TYR A 7 5.87 -13.23 1.43
CA TYR A 7 4.77 -13.49 2.33
C TYR A 7 3.81 -14.51 1.69
N HIS A 8 2.97 -15.14 2.51
CA HIS A 8 1.89 -16.02 2.04
C HIS A 8 0.77 -15.18 1.37
N PHE A 9 1.07 -14.65 0.19
CA PHE A 9 0.10 -13.92 -0.62
C PHE A 9 -0.94 -14.92 -1.17
N PRO A 10 -2.25 -14.66 -1.00
CA PRO A 10 -3.29 -15.59 -1.40
C PRO A 10 -3.18 -15.94 -2.90
N PRO A 11 -2.93 -17.22 -3.26
CA PRO A 11 -2.67 -17.60 -4.64
C PRO A 11 -3.90 -17.59 -5.57
N GLY A 12 -5.12 -17.40 -5.02
CA GLY A 12 -6.38 -17.45 -5.77
C GLY A 12 -7.28 -16.21 -5.67
N ASP A 13 -7.08 -15.33 -4.68
CA ASP A 13 -7.98 -14.22 -4.36
C ASP A 13 -7.37 -12.85 -4.70
N VAL A 14 -6.64 -12.75 -5.82
CA VAL A 14 -6.11 -11.45 -6.25
C VAL A 14 -7.28 -10.57 -6.69
N HIS A 15 -7.65 -9.61 -5.85
CA HIS A 15 -8.77 -8.70 -6.12
C HIS A 15 -8.47 -7.73 -7.27
N PHE A 16 -7.20 -7.45 -7.53
CA PHE A 16 -6.78 -6.61 -8.66
C PHE A 16 -5.34 -6.93 -9.08
N GLU A 17 -5.09 -7.08 -10.39
CA GLU A 17 -3.75 -7.20 -10.97
C GLU A 17 -3.60 -6.26 -12.16
N GLN A 18 -2.46 -5.57 -12.25
CA GLN A 18 -2.12 -4.78 -13.43
C GLN A 18 -0.61 -4.79 -13.69
N LYS A 19 -0.25 -4.74 -14.98
CA LYS A 19 1.14 -4.67 -15.45
C LYS A 19 1.47 -3.29 -15.99
N TYR A 20 2.68 -2.83 -15.72
CA TYR A 20 3.18 -1.51 -16.12
C TYR A 20 4.59 -1.64 -16.68
N ARG A 21 4.93 -0.79 -17.66
CA ARG A 21 6.33 -0.56 -18.03
C ARG A 21 6.97 0.26 -16.92
N TYR A 22 8.10 -0.22 -16.41
CA TYR A 22 8.81 0.38 -15.28
C TYR A 22 10.31 0.24 -15.57
N TYR A 23 11.04 1.36 -15.52
CA TYR A 23 12.42 1.45 -15.99
C TYR A 23 13.43 1.63 -14.86
N GLU A 24 12.95 1.76 -13.62
CA GLU A 24 13.78 1.87 -12.42
C GLU A 24 13.93 0.50 -11.75
N ASP A 25 14.69 0.44 -10.66
CA ASP A 25 14.94 -0.79 -9.90
C ASP A 25 14.00 -0.95 -8.68
N LEU A 26 14.07 -2.10 -8.00
CA LEU A 26 13.33 -2.32 -6.76
C LEU A 26 13.77 -1.42 -5.59
N PRO A 27 15.07 -1.11 -5.39
CA PRO A 27 15.49 -0.11 -4.41
C PRO A 27 14.79 1.25 -4.57
N TYR A 28 14.68 1.75 -5.79
CA TYR A 28 13.92 2.96 -6.10
C TYR A 28 12.45 2.80 -5.73
N LEU A 29 11.84 1.67 -6.11
CA LEU A 29 10.46 1.35 -5.77
C LEU A 29 10.22 1.43 -4.26
N VAL A 30 11.10 0.82 -3.46
CA VAL A 30 11.00 0.82 -1.99
C VAL A 30 11.09 2.24 -1.42
N ARG A 31 11.96 3.10 -1.99
CA ARG A 31 12.02 4.53 -1.61
C ARG A 31 10.70 5.23 -1.90
N THR A 32 10.13 5.08 -3.10
CA THR A 32 8.83 5.68 -3.43
C THR A 32 7.71 5.18 -2.51
N MET A 33 7.70 3.89 -2.19
CA MET A 33 6.74 3.32 -1.25
C MET A 33 6.86 3.93 0.15
N THR A 34 8.09 4.27 0.58
CA THR A 34 8.34 4.96 1.85
C THR A 34 7.73 6.36 1.85
N GLU A 35 7.73 7.07 0.71
CA GLU A 35 7.15 8.41 0.59
C GLU A 35 5.61 8.41 0.64
N LEU A 36 4.97 7.24 0.47
CA LEU A 36 3.52 7.10 0.66
C LEU A 36 3.14 7.04 2.14
N ASP A 37 4.08 6.68 3.03
CA ASP A 37 3.81 6.58 4.46
C ASP A 37 3.43 7.96 5.05
N GLY A 38 2.33 8.01 5.79
CA GLY A 38 1.78 9.23 6.37
C GLY A 38 1.06 10.16 5.38
N LYS A 39 1.07 9.87 4.06
CA LYS A 39 0.24 10.61 3.10
C LYS A 39 -1.24 10.42 3.44
N HIS A 40 -2.01 11.46 3.21
CA HIS A 40 -3.43 11.45 3.47
C HIS A 40 -4.21 12.20 2.41
N GLU A 41 -5.46 11.79 2.23
CA GLU A 41 -6.38 12.40 1.30
C GLU A 41 -7.80 12.43 1.90
N MET A 42 -8.60 13.39 1.44
CA MET A 42 -10.00 13.50 1.80
C MET A 42 -10.85 12.78 0.75
N PHE A 43 -11.80 11.99 1.19
CA PHE A 43 -12.72 11.27 0.32
C PHE A 43 -14.13 11.19 0.92
N THR A 44 -15.10 10.78 0.10
CA THR A 44 -16.48 10.56 0.55
C THR A 44 -16.73 9.07 0.65
N THR A 45 -17.31 8.62 1.75
CA THR A 45 -17.60 7.20 2.02
C THR A 45 -18.93 7.05 2.74
N GLU A 46 -19.45 5.83 2.84
CA GLU A 46 -20.63 5.55 3.65
C GLU A 46 -20.34 5.83 5.13
N SER A 47 -21.26 6.53 5.77
CA SER A 47 -21.18 6.88 7.18
C SER A 47 -21.11 5.60 8.02
N PRO A 48 -20.13 5.49 8.94
CA PRO A 48 -20.03 4.31 9.82
C PRO A 48 -21.22 4.22 10.79
N ASP A 49 -21.91 5.33 11.06
CA ASP A 49 -22.97 5.42 12.06
C ASP A 49 -24.38 5.42 11.46
N ARG A 50 -24.51 5.70 10.16
CA ARG A 50 -25.80 5.81 9.47
C ARG A 50 -25.74 5.18 8.08
N ARG A 51 -26.31 3.99 7.97
CA ARG A 51 -26.39 3.25 6.71
C ARG A 51 -27.14 4.06 5.65
N GLY A 52 -26.58 4.16 4.46
CA GLY A 52 -27.15 4.95 3.35
C GLY A 52 -26.81 6.45 3.34
N ASP A 53 -26.24 6.99 4.41
CA ASP A 53 -25.69 8.35 4.42
C ASP A 53 -24.22 8.35 3.98
N THR A 54 -23.77 9.43 3.35
CA THR A 54 -22.34 9.63 3.04
C THR A 54 -21.71 10.64 3.98
N THR A 55 -20.41 10.48 4.24
CA THR A 55 -19.62 11.38 5.07
C THR A 55 -18.27 11.68 4.42
N LYS A 56 -17.72 12.86 4.70
CA LYS A 56 -16.33 13.18 4.34
C LYS A 56 -15.40 12.58 5.37
N ALA A 57 -14.45 11.80 4.91
CA ALA A 57 -13.44 11.16 5.73
C ALA A 57 -12.04 11.51 5.23
N LYS A 58 -11.08 11.50 6.15
CA LYS A 58 -9.65 11.46 5.87
C LYS A 58 -9.22 10.00 5.84
N ARG A 59 -8.46 9.59 4.82
CA ARG A 59 -7.68 8.35 4.86
C ARG A 59 -6.20 8.69 4.96
N GLU A 60 -5.49 7.97 5.80
CA GLU A 60 -4.04 8.08 5.98
C GLU A 60 -3.40 6.73 5.68
N ILE A 61 -2.33 6.74 4.90
CA ILE A 61 -1.64 5.56 4.40
C ILE A 61 -0.51 5.23 5.38
N ALA A 62 -0.41 3.97 5.79
CA ALA A 62 0.76 3.41 6.43
C ALA A 62 1.31 2.25 5.60
N VAL A 63 2.62 2.25 5.35
CA VAL A 63 3.28 1.30 4.45
C VAL A 63 4.20 0.38 5.22
N TYR A 64 4.11 -0.91 4.98
CA TYR A 64 4.96 -1.90 5.61
C TYR A 64 5.57 -2.79 4.54
N LEU A 65 6.81 -3.20 4.74
CA LEU A 65 7.51 -4.15 3.88
C LEU A 65 7.64 -5.49 4.61
N VAL A 66 7.50 -6.59 3.87
CA VAL A 66 7.74 -7.92 4.43
C VAL A 66 9.17 -8.05 4.97
N GLU A 67 9.31 -8.55 6.18
CA GLU A 67 10.57 -8.90 6.81
C GLU A 67 10.55 -10.38 7.24
N ASN A 68 11.65 -11.09 7.01
CA ASN A 68 11.83 -12.49 7.43
C ASN A 68 10.71 -13.45 7.00
N ASN A 69 10.00 -13.15 5.90
CA ASN A 69 8.98 -13.98 5.26
C ASN A 69 7.70 -14.25 6.07
N LEU A 70 7.53 -13.61 7.23
CA LEU A 70 6.40 -13.87 8.12
C LEU A 70 5.80 -12.61 8.73
N ASP A 71 6.56 -11.52 8.82
CA ASP A 71 6.14 -10.30 9.47
C ASP A 71 6.25 -9.09 8.54
N PHE A 72 5.61 -7.99 8.91
CA PHE A 72 5.63 -6.72 8.20
C PHE A 72 6.25 -5.64 9.08
N ALA A 73 7.42 -5.14 8.67
CA ALA A 73 8.07 -4.02 9.33
C ALA A 73 7.58 -2.70 8.75
N HIS A 74 7.33 -1.71 9.62
CA HIS A 74 6.92 -0.37 9.20
C HIS A 74 8.03 0.27 8.34
N LEU A 75 7.67 0.59 7.10
CA LEU A 75 8.57 1.22 6.15
C LEU A 75 8.41 2.73 6.28
N SER A 76 9.36 3.33 6.99
CA SER A 76 9.37 4.76 7.29
C SER A 76 10.65 5.40 6.74
N PRO A 77 10.68 6.73 6.54
CA PRO A 77 11.87 7.42 6.04
C PRO A 77 13.12 7.19 6.90
N THR A 78 12.97 6.86 8.19
CA THR A 78 14.08 6.58 9.08
C THR A 78 14.56 5.13 9.04
N SER A 79 13.76 4.19 8.51
CA SER A 79 14.10 2.77 8.41
C SER A 79 14.52 2.33 7.00
N VAL A 80 14.24 3.14 5.97
CA VAL A 80 14.44 2.77 4.56
C VAL A 80 15.88 2.38 4.22
N ASP A 81 16.88 3.14 4.67
CA ASP A 81 18.28 2.88 4.31
C ASP A 81 18.77 1.51 4.82
N ALA A 82 18.32 1.09 6.01
CA ALA A 82 18.65 -0.22 6.57
C ALA A 82 17.98 -1.36 5.78
N VAL A 83 16.76 -1.13 5.30
CA VAL A 83 15.99 -2.08 4.50
C VAL A 83 16.62 -2.29 3.13
N LEU A 84 17.07 -1.21 2.48
CA LEU A 84 17.61 -1.25 1.11
C LEU A 84 18.86 -2.13 0.95
N VAL A 85 19.66 -2.33 2.01
CA VAL A 85 20.89 -3.14 1.98
C VAL A 85 20.63 -4.59 1.53
N GLY A 86 19.41 -5.10 1.74
CA GLY A 86 19.03 -6.47 1.40
C GLY A 86 18.17 -6.62 0.13
N ILE A 87 17.88 -5.53 -0.59
CA ILE A 87 16.96 -5.55 -1.73
C ILE A 87 17.74 -5.73 -3.03
N GLU A 88 17.40 -6.77 -3.79
CA GLU A 88 17.93 -7.03 -5.14
C GLU A 88 17.37 -6.00 -6.13
N SER A 89 18.00 -5.79 -7.30
CA SER A 89 17.53 -4.82 -8.30
C SER A 89 16.24 -5.24 -9.01
N ASP A 90 15.98 -6.55 -9.10
CA ASP A 90 14.82 -7.18 -9.71
C ASP A 90 14.23 -8.27 -8.81
N GLY A 91 13.10 -8.85 -9.23
CA GLY A 91 12.42 -9.88 -8.46
C GLY A 91 11.13 -9.38 -7.82
N MET A 92 10.78 -9.92 -6.65
CA MET A 92 9.45 -9.69 -6.07
C MET A 92 9.54 -9.24 -4.62
N LEU A 93 8.62 -8.35 -4.25
CA LEU A 93 8.48 -7.77 -2.92
C LEU A 93 7.01 -7.75 -2.53
N ASP A 94 6.75 -8.06 -1.26
CA ASP A 94 5.42 -7.97 -0.68
C ASP A 94 5.36 -6.82 0.32
N PHE A 95 4.32 -6.01 0.18
CA PHE A 95 4.00 -4.89 1.07
C PHE A 95 2.66 -5.14 1.74
N LYS A 96 2.51 -4.58 2.93
CA LYS A 96 1.21 -4.35 3.55
C LYS A 96 0.91 -2.87 3.51
N ILE A 97 -0.27 -2.49 3.05
CA ILE A 97 -0.77 -1.12 3.05
C ILE A 97 -1.95 -1.04 4.00
N SER A 98 -1.82 -0.26 5.06
CA SER A 98 -2.89 0.00 6.02
C SER A 98 -3.47 1.39 5.80
N LEU A 99 -4.77 1.48 5.59
CA LEU A 99 -5.52 2.72 5.46
C LEU A 99 -6.25 3.02 6.75
N LYS A 100 -5.81 4.06 7.47
CA LYS A 100 -6.47 4.54 8.69
C LYS A 100 -7.50 5.59 8.30
N TYR A 101 -8.77 5.35 8.65
CA TYR A 101 -9.83 6.29 8.36
C TYR A 101 -10.26 7.10 9.57
N SER A 102 -10.58 8.36 9.34
CA SER A 102 -11.12 9.25 10.36
C SER A 102 -12.09 10.26 9.77
N ARG A 103 -13.08 10.70 10.54
CA ARG A 103 -14.06 11.71 10.11
C ARG A 103 -14.24 12.78 11.19
N LEU A 104 -14.74 13.94 10.80
CA LEU A 104 -15.19 14.95 11.75
C LEU A 104 -16.57 14.57 12.30
N ASP A 105 -16.75 14.68 13.61
CA ASP A 105 -18.05 14.60 14.26
C ASP A 105 -18.75 15.98 14.29
N GLU A 106 -19.97 16.00 14.83
CA GLU A 106 -20.78 17.23 14.97
C GLU A 106 -20.13 18.29 15.88
N LYS A 107 -19.12 17.90 16.67
CA LYS A 107 -18.35 18.75 17.58
C LYS A 107 -16.95 19.06 17.03
N TYR A 108 -16.71 18.82 15.74
CA TYR A 108 -15.44 19.02 15.05
C TYR A 108 -14.27 18.23 15.63
N LYS A 109 -14.54 17.09 16.29
CA LYS A 109 -13.52 16.14 16.73
C LYS A 109 -13.27 15.10 15.65
N MET A 110 -12.00 14.76 15.44
CA MET A 110 -11.61 13.65 14.58
C MET A 110 -11.89 12.34 15.30
N ILE A 111 -12.77 11.51 14.72
CA ILE A 111 -13.10 10.18 15.21
C ILE A 111 -12.57 9.16 14.20
N ALA A 112 -11.68 8.28 14.67
CA ALA A 112 -11.19 7.16 13.88
C ALA A 112 -12.28 6.08 13.75
N PHE A 113 -12.30 5.39 12.62
CA PHE A 113 -13.17 4.24 12.40
C PHE A 113 -12.42 3.15 11.63
N THR A 114 -13.06 1.97 11.50
CA THR A 114 -12.44 0.76 10.94
C THR A 114 -11.76 1.02 9.59
N GLY A 115 -10.45 0.85 9.57
CA GLY A 115 -9.59 0.95 8.39
C GLY A 115 -9.59 -0.30 7.51
N ASP A 116 -8.83 -0.21 6.42
CA ASP A 116 -8.60 -1.33 5.49
C ASP A 116 -7.11 -1.71 5.48
N ASP A 117 -6.81 -3.01 5.44
CA ASP A 117 -5.47 -3.54 5.21
C ASP A 117 -5.43 -4.27 3.88
N TYR A 118 -4.42 -3.97 3.08
CA TYR A 118 -4.17 -4.60 1.78
C TYR A 118 -2.81 -5.29 1.80
N LEU A 119 -2.75 -6.45 1.14
CA LEU A 119 -1.49 -7.05 0.70
C LEU A 119 -1.24 -6.61 -0.73
N VAL A 120 -0.03 -6.14 -0.98
CA VAL A 120 0.41 -5.68 -2.29
C VAL A 120 1.66 -6.44 -2.68
N ARG A 121 1.57 -7.22 -3.76
CA ARG A 121 2.70 -7.92 -4.34
C ARG A 121 3.19 -7.19 -5.57
N MET A 122 4.48 -6.92 -5.60
CA MET A 122 5.16 -6.31 -6.73
C MET A 122 6.17 -7.30 -7.27
N HIS A 123 6.14 -7.53 -8.58
CA HIS A 123 7.11 -8.39 -9.27
C HIS A 123 7.67 -7.63 -10.46
N LEU A 124 8.96 -7.32 -10.40
CA LEU A 124 9.74 -6.71 -11.46
C LEU A 124 10.52 -7.79 -12.20
N ASP A 125 10.21 -7.95 -13.47
CA ASP A 125 10.92 -8.84 -14.40
C ASP A 125 11.35 -8.03 -15.63
N GLY A 126 12.64 -7.70 -15.71
CA GLY A 126 13.17 -6.76 -16.67
C GLY A 126 12.55 -5.37 -16.51
N ASP A 127 11.83 -4.90 -17.53
CA ASP A 127 11.15 -3.59 -17.54
C ASP A 127 9.64 -3.69 -17.29
N LEU A 128 9.17 -4.85 -16.81
CA LEU A 128 7.76 -5.14 -16.58
C LEU A 128 7.48 -5.29 -15.07
N LEU A 129 6.82 -4.30 -14.50
CA LEU A 129 6.32 -4.34 -13.13
C LEU A 129 4.90 -4.91 -13.12
N THR A 130 4.70 -6.04 -12.46
CA THR A 130 3.38 -6.59 -12.15
C THR A 130 3.00 -6.22 -10.73
N LEU A 131 1.86 -5.55 -10.57
CA LEU A 131 1.30 -5.13 -9.30
C LEU A 131 0.01 -5.92 -9.03
N ALA A 132 -0.02 -6.69 -7.96
CA ALA A 132 -1.18 -7.43 -7.49
C ALA A 132 -1.61 -6.89 -6.12
N VAL A 133 -2.90 -6.59 -5.95
CA VAL A 133 -3.47 -6.03 -4.74
C VAL A 133 -4.60 -6.93 -4.24
N HIS A 134 -4.57 -7.24 -2.95
CA HIS A 134 -5.57 -8.02 -2.26
C HIS A 134 -6.01 -7.30 -0.99
N LEU A 135 -7.30 -6.97 -0.88
CA LEU A 135 -7.90 -6.57 0.40
C LEU A 135 -7.81 -7.74 1.40
N ASN A 136 -6.97 -7.59 2.42
CA ASN A 136 -6.70 -8.60 3.43
C ASN A 136 -7.68 -8.52 4.62
N SER A 137 -8.04 -7.31 5.04
CA SER A 137 -9.06 -7.11 6.06
C SER A 137 -9.66 -5.72 6.00
N GLY A 138 -10.87 -5.57 6.50
CA GLY A 138 -11.57 -4.30 6.58
C GLY A 138 -12.78 -4.24 5.64
N PRO A 139 -13.53 -3.13 5.69
CA PRO A 139 -14.74 -2.91 4.93
C PRO A 139 -14.56 -2.73 3.41
N GLY A 140 -13.35 -2.50 2.90
CA GLY A 140 -13.10 -2.22 1.48
C GLY A 140 -13.68 -0.86 1.05
N ARG A 141 -13.52 0.17 1.89
CA ARG A 141 -13.98 1.54 1.59
C ARG A 141 -13.12 2.22 0.53
N THR A 142 -11.88 1.77 0.36
CA THR A 142 -11.05 2.07 -0.81
C THR A 142 -11.05 0.85 -1.74
N GLU A 143 -11.19 1.02 -3.04
CA GLU A 143 -11.08 -0.12 -3.95
C GLU A 143 -9.62 -0.55 -4.16
N CYS A 144 -9.35 -1.84 -4.38
CA CYS A 144 -8.00 -2.33 -4.67
C CYS A 144 -7.37 -1.63 -5.89
N ARG A 145 -8.18 -1.27 -6.90
CA ARG A 145 -7.74 -0.47 -8.05
C ARG A 145 -7.24 0.92 -7.63
N GLN A 146 -7.92 1.58 -6.69
CA GLN A 146 -7.51 2.90 -6.19
C GLN A 146 -6.18 2.82 -5.45
N VAL A 147 -5.98 1.78 -4.61
CA VAL A 147 -4.69 1.53 -3.97
C VAL A 147 -3.58 1.36 -5.00
N ALA A 148 -3.82 0.58 -6.06
CA ALA A 148 -2.87 0.42 -7.15
C ALA A 148 -2.58 1.74 -7.88
N SER A 149 -3.61 2.54 -8.17
CA SER A 149 -3.46 3.86 -8.80
C SER A 149 -2.59 4.80 -7.95
N THR A 150 -2.81 4.87 -6.64
CA THR A 150 -2.00 5.72 -5.74
C THR A 150 -0.51 5.33 -5.77
N ILE A 151 -0.20 4.04 -5.79
CA ILE A 151 1.17 3.54 -5.90
C ILE A 151 1.79 3.95 -7.24
N VAL A 152 1.09 3.71 -8.33
CA VAL A 152 1.58 4.01 -9.69
C VAL A 152 1.77 5.52 -9.88
N GLU A 153 0.88 6.34 -9.35
CA GLU A 153 1.00 7.80 -9.37
C GLU A 153 2.25 8.26 -8.62
N ALA A 154 2.54 7.68 -7.45
CA ALA A 154 3.76 7.99 -6.72
C ALA A 154 5.01 7.59 -7.51
N LEU A 155 5.02 6.41 -8.14
CA LEU A 155 6.13 5.95 -8.98
C LEU A 155 6.38 6.87 -10.18
N ARG A 156 5.34 7.49 -10.74
CA ARG A 156 5.46 8.47 -11.84
C ARG A 156 5.92 9.84 -11.38
N GLN A 157 5.66 10.21 -10.12
CA GLN A 157 6.03 11.52 -9.59
C GLN A 157 7.49 11.57 -9.13
N GLY A 158 8.04 10.46 -8.64
CA GLY A 158 9.45 10.40 -8.26
C GLY A 158 10.44 10.44 -9.45
N THR A 159 9.97 10.23 -10.68
CA THR A 159 10.80 10.22 -11.90
C THR A 159 11.02 11.62 -12.49
N ALA A 160 10.73 12.68 -11.73
CA ALA A 160 10.80 14.08 -12.15
C ALA A 160 12.02 14.81 -11.59
#